data_AF-A0A6N7HH11-F1
#
_entry.id   AF-A0A6N7HH11-F1
#
_cell.length_a   1.000
_cell.length_b   1.000
_cell.length_c   1.000
_cell.angle_alpha   90.00
_cell.angle_beta   90.00
_cell.angle_gamma   90.00
#
_symmetry.space_group_name_H-M   'P 1'
#
loop_
_entity.id
_entity.type
_entity.pdbx_description
1 polymer ?
#
loop_
_entity_poly.entity_id
_entity_poly.type
_entity_poly.pdbx_seq_one_letter_code
_entity_poly.pdbx_strand_id
1 'polypeptide(L)'
;MPWRETTGDPAEVAAAERAVRFDLSVPPLLRVTLVRGEDRSRVVLTLHHIATDGWSAPLLVHELLALYATGDLPRLPEVPPYRRYHEWLAERDHEESRAAWRSALSGLDGPTLLPGTVPAARARPASLTIDVAAEPLAALARAHDLTLNTLVQGAWGLLLGRLTGREDVVFGTTVSGRSSEVDGVGAMIGLFANTLPVRLRWRPDQPAVEALAALQAEQSDLTDHHHVGLAELQRLAGLPELFDTLLVFENYPVEATLTDPAGTIEVTDVTAHGEGHYPLALIVLPGERLAIHLEYDSARLAPEGADRIGTSLRHLLTALAEDPTRPVSHLDTHPDAAVLTGPDLPLPPATLADLVDAQAARTPDAVAILVSRDPGPEPLTYRELVAWSQAVADRLPAGPGDVVAVEIPRSTELIVALLGVLRTVPPTSRSTSTTRPTAARSCAPTRARRRF
;
A
#
# COMPACT_ATOMS: atom_id res chain seq x y z
N MET A 1 38.24 -21.61 8.35
CA MET A 1 36.77 -21.47 8.41
C MET A 1 36.23 -22.57 9.31
N PRO A 2 35.67 -22.25 10.49
CA PRO A 2 35.05 -23.26 11.34
C PRO A 2 33.81 -23.82 10.63
N TRP A 3 33.82 -25.11 10.35
CA TRP A 3 32.68 -25.82 9.79
C TRP A 3 32.43 -27.11 10.57
N ARG A 4 31.19 -27.59 10.53
CA ARG A 4 30.82 -28.89 11.10
C ARG A 4 29.94 -29.67 10.15
N GLU A 5 29.95 -30.98 10.31
CA GLU A 5 29.06 -31.89 9.60
C GLU A 5 27.98 -32.42 10.54
N THR A 6 26.76 -32.60 10.03
CA THR A 6 25.65 -33.23 10.75
C THR A 6 24.75 -33.98 9.78
N THR A 7 23.88 -34.83 10.32
CA THR A 7 22.70 -35.38 9.64
C THR A 7 21.44 -34.79 10.28
N GLY A 8 20.27 -35.03 9.67
CA GLY A 8 18.97 -34.58 10.18
C GLY A 8 18.23 -33.65 9.20
N ASP A 9 17.12 -33.05 9.66
CA ASP A 9 16.35 -32.09 8.87
C ASP A 9 17.14 -30.77 8.72
N PRO A 10 17.50 -30.36 7.49
CA PRO A 10 18.17 -29.08 7.24
C PRO A 10 17.43 -27.86 7.82
N ALA A 11 16.10 -27.88 7.85
CA ALA A 11 15.31 -26.76 8.36
C ALA A 11 15.46 -26.61 9.89
N GLU A 12 15.45 -27.74 10.62
CA GLU A 12 15.69 -27.76 12.06
C GLU A 12 17.12 -27.35 12.39
N VAL A 13 18.10 -27.84 11.62
CA VAL A 13 19.51 -27.43 11.78
C VAL A 13 19.68 -25.93 11.56
N ALA A 14 19.09 -25.37 10.50
CA ALA A 14 19.15 -23.94 10.23
C ALA A 14 18.47 -23.11 11.33
N ALA A 15 17.34 -23.57 11.87
CA ALA A 15 16.67 -22.92 12.99
C ALA A 15 17.54 -22.93 14.27
N ALA A 16 18.20 -24.06 14.56
CA ALA A 16 19.10 -24.19 15.69
C ALA A 16 20.35 -23.29 15.53
N GLU A 17 20.95 -23.24 14.34
CA GLU A 17 22.10 -22.36 14.07
C GLU A 17 21.75 -20.89 14.28
N ARG A 18 20.57 -20.45 13.83
CA ARG A 18 20.06 -19.08 14.03
C ARG A 18 19.79 -18.73 15.49
N ALA A 19 19.33 -19.70 16.30
CA ALA A 19 19.05 -19.47 17.71
C ALA A 19 20.32 -19.16 18.53
N VAL A 20 21.48 -19.60 18.06
CA VAL A 20 22.77 -19.29 18.68
C VAL A 20 23.25 -17.92 18.20
N ARG A 21 23.42 -16.98 19.13
CA ARG A 21 23.92 -15.64 18.84
C ARG A 21 25.43 -15.63 18.61
N PHE A 22 25.90 -14.72 17.77
CA PHE A 22 27.33 -14.43 17.64
C PHE A 22 27.81 -13.53 18.78
N ASP A 23 29.03 -13.76 19.24
CA ASP A 23 29.80 -12.77 19.99
C ASP A 23 30.56 -11.89 18.99
N LEU A 24 30.22 -10.59 18.94
CA LEU A 24 30.80 -9.66 17.98
C LEU A 24 32.29 -9.38 18.21
N SER A 25 32.82 -9.76 19.38
CA SER A 25 34.24 -9.61 19.71
C SER A 25 35.11 -10.78 19.23
N VAL A 26 34.51 -11.88 18.79
CA VAL A 26 35.22 -13.13 18.44
C VAL A 26 35.02 -13.46 16.96
N PRO A 27 36.00 -13.16 16.08
CA PRO A 27 35.93 -13.58 14.68
C PRO A 27 36.17 -15.09 14.51
N PRO A 28 35.64 -15.72 13.44
CA PRO A 28 34.83 -15.12 12.37
C PRO A 28 33.33 -15.05 12.73
N LEU A 29 32.65 -14.01 12.23
CA LEU A 29 31.19 -13.86 12.35
C LEU A 29 30.42 -14.67 11.29
N LEU A 30 30.88 -15.89 11.09
CA LEU A 30 30.43 -16.83 10.06
C LEU A 30 30.54 -18.25 10.61
N ARG A 31 29.48 -19.04 10.44
CA ARG A 31 29.42 -20.47 10.76
C ARG A 31 28.89 -21.25 9.58
N VAL A 32 29.43 -22.44 9.38
CA VAL A 32 29.00 -23.33 8.29
C VAL A 32 28.70 -24.72 8.81
N THR A 33 27.53 -25.22 8.45
CA THR A 33 27.09 -26.56 8.79
C THR A 33 26.70 -27.30 7.53
N LEU A 34 27.41 -28.39 7.23
CA LEU A 34 27.05 -29.32 6.16
C LEU A 34 26.06 -30.36 6.73
N VAL A 35 24.85 -30.38 6.20
CA VAL A 35 23.83 -31.39 6.47
C VAL A 35 23.91 -32.44 5.37
N ARG A 36 24.42 -33.62 5.70
CA ARG A 36 24.62 -34.71 4.74
C ARG A 36 23.29 -35.44 4.50
N GLY A 37 22.92 -35.61 3.23
CA GLY A 37 21.85 -36.49 2.80
C GLY A 37 22.36 -37.59 1.87
N GLU A 38 21.48 -38.51 1.48
CA GLU A 38 21.84 -39.67 0.64
C GLU A 38 22.20 -39.24 -0.80
N ASP A 39 21.31 -38.48 -1.45
CA ASP A 39 21.51 -38.00 -2.83
C ASP A 39 21.78 -36.49 -2.93
N ARG A 40 21.41 -35.73 -1.88
CA ARG A 40 21.54 -34.27 -1.83
C ARG A 40 22.00 -33.85 -0.45
N SER A 41 22.99 -32.96 -0.40
CA SER A 41 23.44 -32.33 0.84
C SER A 41 22.99 -30.87 0.89
N ARG A 42 22.87 -30.32 2.10
CA ARG A 42 22.50 -28.91 2.32
C ARG A 42 23.61 -28.21 3.09
N VAL A 43 24.06 -27.05 2.61
CA VAL A 43 25.02 -26.21 3.32
C VAL A 43 24.27 -25.07 3.99
N VAL A 44 24.31 -25.02 5.31
CA VAL A 44 23.75 -23.93 6.11
C VAL A 44 24.86 -22.92 6.38
N LEU A 45 24.77 -21.76 5.73
CA LEU A 45 25.64 -20.60 5.98
C LEU A 45 24.93 -19.65 6.95
N THR A 46 25.51 -19.47 8.14
CA THR A 46 25.00 -18.52 9.13
C THR A 46 25.98 -17.36 9.26
N LEU A 47 25.52 -16.16 8.93
CA LEU A 47 26.34 -14.95 8.80
C LEU A 47 25.80 -13.85 9.71
N HIS A 48 26.66 -13.08 10.37
CA HIS A 48 26.21 -11.88 11.07
C HIS A 48 26.16 -10.68 10.12
N HIS A 49 25.01 -10.00 10.06
CA HIS A 49 24.74 -8.92 9.09
C HIS A 49 25.69 -7.71 9.22
N ILE A 50 26.39 -7.55 10.36
CA ILE A 50 27.44 -6.52 10.54
C ILE A 50 28.66 -6.71 9.62
N ALA A 51 28.90 -7.94 9.15
CA ALA A 51 30.06 -8.30 8.35
C ALA A 51 29.71 -8.66 6.89
N THR A 52 28.42 -8.81 6.58
CA THR A 52 27.93 -9.24 5.27
C THR A 52 26.56 -8.64 4.99
N ASP A 53 26.29 -8.30 3.74
CA ASP A 53 24.98 -7.92 3.24
C ASP A 53 24.46 -8.89 2.15
N GLY A 54 23.26 -8.64 1.63
CA GLY A 54 22.65 -9.45 0.58
C GLY A 54 23.47 -9.52 -0.72
N TRP A 55 24.31 -8.49 -0.99
CA TRP A 55 25.24 -8.51 -2.11
C TRP A 55 26.49 -9.36 -1.83
N SER A 56 26.98 -9.34 -0.59
CA SER A 56 28.17 -10.08 -0.16
C SER A 56 27.95 -11.59 -0.11
N ALA A 57 26.74 -12.04 0.24
CA ALA A 57 26.47 -13.47 0.44
C ALA A 57 26.64 -14.31 -0.85
N PRO A 58 26.09 -13.91 -2.02
CA PRO A 58 26.35 -14.61 -3.29
C PRO A 58 27.82 -14.63 -3.68
N LEU A 59 28.57 -13.54 -3.44
CA LEU A 59 30.01 -13.49 -3.72
C LEU A 59 30.78 -14.52 -2.89
N LEU A 60 30.47 -14.63 -1.59
CA LEU A 60 31.05 -15.63 -0.71
C LEU A 60 30.78 -17.07 -1.19
N VAL A 61 29.55 -17.34 -1.65
CA VAL A 61 29.19 -18.66 -2.19
C VAL A 61 29.94 -18.95 -3.49
N HIS A 62 30.05 -17.97 -4.38
CA HIS A 62 30.77 -18.11 -5.64
C HIS A 62 32.26 -18.40 -5.42
N GLU A 63 32.92 -17.65 -4.54
CA GLU A 63 34.32 -17.88 -4.17
C GLU A 63 34.51 -19.24 -3.51
N LEU A 64 33.58 -19.66 -2.64
CA LEU A 64 33.63 -20.99 -2.00
C LEU A 64 33.57 -22.12 -3.03
N LEU A 65 32.68 -22.04 -4.02
CA LEU A 65 32.56 -23.05 -5.08
C LEU A 65 33.80 -23.05 -5.99
N ALA A 66 34.35 -21.88 -6.30
CA ALA A 66 35.57 -21.76 -7.09
C ALA A 66 36.78 -22.40 -6.39
N LEU A 67 36.92 -22.19 -5.08
CA LEU A 67 37.96 -22.80 -4.26
C LEU A 67 37.77 -24.33 -4.11
N TYR A 68 36.52 -24.81 -4.12
CA TYR A 68 36.21 -26.23 -3.98
C TYR A 68 36.62 -27.05 -5.22
N ALA A 69 36.32 -26.56 -6.43
CA ALA A 69 36.54 -27.29 -7.68
C ALA A 69 37.99 -27.71 -7.93
N THR A 70 38.95 -26.91 -7.49
CA THR A 70 40.35 -27.06 -7.89
C THR A 70 41.18 -27.91 -6.93
N GLY A 71 40.70 -28.18 -5.71
CA GLY A 71 41.41 -28.94 -4.67
C GLY A 71 42.70 -28.27 -4.11
N ASP A 72 43.38 -27.47 -4.93
CA ASP A 72 44.35 -26.45 -4.57
C ASP A 72 43.63 -25.12 -4.29
N LEU A 73 44.22 -24.20 -3.52
CA LEU A 73 43.71 -22.83 -3.34
C LEU A 73 44.05 -21.99 -4.59
N PRO A 74 43.14 -21.81 -5.56
CA PRO A 74 43.38 -20.93 -6.68
C PRO A 74 43.58 -19.53 -6.13
N ARG A 75 44.45 -18.76 -6.79
CA ARG A 75 44.65 -17.37 -6.42
C ARG A 75 43.39 -16.60 -6.81
N LEU A 76 42.50 -16.38 -5.85
CA LEU A 76 41.38 -15.46 -6.02
C LEU A 76 41.91 -14.05 -6.36
N PRO A 77 41.16 -13.26 -7.14
CA PRO A 77 41.50 -11.86 -7.37
C PRO A 77 41.69 -11.12 -6.04
N GLU A 78 42.64 -10.20 -6.01
CA GLU A 78 42.83 -9.36 -4.81
C GLU A 78 41.66 -8.39 -4.67
N VAL A 79 40.99 -8.44 -3.52
CA VAL A 79 39.86 -7.57 -3.19
C VAL A 79 40.34 -6.50 -2.20
N PRO A 80 40.08 -5.20 -2.43
CA PRO A 80 40.48 -4.18 -1.48
C PRO A 80 39.79 -4.40 -0.12
N PRO A 81 40.47 -4.09 1.00
CA PRO A 81 39.91 -4.33 2.32
C PRO A 81 38.71 -3.42 2.57
N TYR A 82 37.71 -3.93 3.30
CA TYR A 82 36.51 -3.15 3.70
C TYR A 82 36.85 -1.83 4.41
N ARG A 83 38.03 -1.74 5.05
CA ARG A 83 38.56 -0.48 5.61
C ARG A 83 38.60 0.66 4.57
N ARG A 84 38.93 0.38 3.30
CA ARG A 84 38.99 1.39 2.23
C ARG A 84 37.66 2.10 2.03
N TYR A 85 36.54 1.38 2.17
CA TYR A 85 35.21 1.98 2.12
C TYR A 85 34.96 2.92 3.31
N HIS A 86 35.41 2.55 4.51
CA HIS A 86 35.29 3.42 5.69
C HIS A 86 36.22 4.65 5.62
N GLU A 87 37.41 4.52 5.03
CA GLU A 87 38.29 5.65 4.75
C GLU A 87 37.62 6.62 3.78
N TRP A 88 37.06 6.11 2.67
CA TRP A 88 36.25 6.90 1.74
C TRP A 88 35.08 7.59 2.47
N LEU A 89 34.33 6.86 3.30
CA LEU A 89 33.18 7.41 4.03
C LEU A 89 33.58 8.54 4.98
N ALA A 90 34.73 8.42 5.66
CA ALA A 90 35.23 9.44 6.59
C ALA A 90 35.68 10.74 5.90
N GLU A 91 35.96 10.69 4.59
CA GLU A 91 36.34 11.85 3.78
C GLU A 91 35.13 12.59 3.18
N ARG A 92 33.91 12.10 3.38
CA ARG A 92 32.70 12.76 2.87
C ARG A 92 32.35 14.00 3.67
N ASP A 93 31.77 15.00 2.98
CA ASP A 93 31.12 16.11 3.66
C ASP A 93 29.79 15.63 4.23
N HIS A 94 29.81 15.21 5.49
CA HIS A 94 28.62 14.76 6.17
C HIS A 94 27.58 15.86 6.36
N GLU A 95 27.98 17.14 6.43
CA GLU A 95 27.02 18.23 6.61
C GLU A 95 26.29 18.56 5.31
N GLU A 96 26.98 18.48 4.18
CA GLU A 96 26.36 18.54 2.85
C GLU A 96 25.29 17.45 2.70
N SER A 97 25.63 16.19 3.02
CA SER A 97 24.67 15.09 3.00
C SER A 97 23.48 15.31 3.94
N ARG A 98 23.72 15.80 5.16
CA ARG A 98 22.64 16.18 6.08
C ARG A 98 21.76 17.28 5.50
N ALA A 99 22.35 18.27 4.83
CA ALA A 99 21.60 19.36 4.22
C ALA A 99 20.71 18.88 3.07
N ALA A 100 21.23 18.01 2.20
CA ALA A 100 20.45 17.37 1.14
C ALA A 100 19.26 16.59 1.71
N TRP A 101 19.49 15.74 2.71
CA TRP A 101 18.42 14.98 3.35
C TRP A 101 17.41 15.85 4.13
N ARG A 102 17.88 16.91 4.81
CA ARG A 102 16.98 17.89 5.45
C ARG A 102 16.06 18.55 4.43
N SER A 103 16.59 18.88 3.24
CA SER A 103 15.80 19.43 2.14
C SER A 103 14.77 18.42 1.64
N ALA A 104 15.19 17.19 1.33
CA ALA A 104 14.33 16.12 0.82
C ALA A 104 13.19 15.75 1.79
N LEU A 105 13.46 15.74 3.09
CA LEU A 105 12.48 15.39 4.14
C LEU A 105 11.72 16.61 4.69
N SER A 106 11.98 17.82 4.19
CA SER A 106 11.35 19.05 4.68
C SER A 106 9.84 19.05 4.44
N GLY A 107 9.07 19.48 5.45
CA GLY A 107 7.61 19.56 5.36
C GLY A 107 6.91 18.21 5.38
N LEU A 108 7.58 17.14 5.84
CA LEU A 108 6.93 15.86 6.07
C LEU A 108 6.04 15.95 7.32
N ASP A 109 4.73 15.75 7.15
CA ASP A 109 3.73 15.92 8.23
C ASP A 109 3.66 14.74 9.21
N GLY A 110 4.33 13.62 8.90
CA GLY A 110 4.36 12.43 9.76
C GLY A 110 4.67 11.14 9.00
N PRO A 111 4.88 10.02 9.73
CA PRO A 111 5.21 8.74 9.13
C PRO A 111 4.09 8.19 8.26
N THR A 112 4.44 7.46 7.22
CA THR A 112 3.46 6.67 6.44
C THR A 112 3.42 5.27 7.02
N LEU A 113 2.33 4.97 7.72
CA LEU A 113 2.11 3.67 8.35
C LEU A 113 0.97 2.93 7.65
N LEU A 114 1.15 1.65 7.39
CA LEU A 114 0.16 0.83 6.71
C LEU A 114 -1.11 0.70 7.59
N PRO A 115 -2.29 1.06 7.07
CA PRO A 115 -3.52 0.99 7.86
C PRO A 115 -3.86 -0.45 8.23
N GLY A 116 -4.37 -0.64 9.45
CA GLY A 116 -4.81 -1.95 9.93
C GLY A 116 -3.70 -2.84 10.49
N THR A 117 -2.43 -2.40 10.48
CA THR A 117 -1.38 -3.09 11.22
C THR A 117 -1.51 -2.84 12.71
N VAL A 118 -1.86 -3.86 13.49
CA VAL A 118 -1.86 -3.81 14.95
C VAL A 118 -0.53 -4.31 15.52
N PRO A 119 0.01 -3.72 16.58
CA PRO A 119 1.20 -4.25 17.24
C PRO A 119 0.98 -5.71 17.69
N ALA A 120 1.79 -6.62 17.17
CA ALA A 120 1.75 -8.03 17.54
C ALA A 120 2.93 -8.38 18.47
N ALA A 121 2.65 -9.13 19.55
CA ALA A 121 3.68 -9.58 20.49
C ALA A 121 4.66 -10.61 19.88
N ARG A 122 4.23 -11.31 18.82
CA ARG A 122 5.06 -12.27 18.09
C ARG A 122 4.71 -12.21 16.61
N ALA A 123 5.72 -12.02 15.77
CA ALA A 123 5.58 -12.05 14.33
C ALA A 123 5.17 -13.44 13.84
N ARG A 124 4.32 -13.47 12.83
CA ARG A 124 3.88 -14.68 12.10
C ARG A 124 4.18 -14.47 10.61
N PRO A 125 5.40 -14.81 10.15
CA PRO A 125 5.79 -14.56 8.78
C PRO A 125 4.89 -15.32 7.81
N ALA A 126 4.45 -14.63 6.77
CA ALA A 126 3.70 -15.15 5.64
C ALA A 126 4.18 -14.45 4.38
N SER A 127 3.94 -15.07 3.22
CA SER A 127 4.28 -14.46 1.94
C SER A 127 3.24 -14.78 0.87
N LEU A 128 3.18 -13.92 -0.14
CA LEU A 128 2.50 -14.19 -1.41
C LEU A 128 3.31 -13.60 -2.55
N THR A 129 3.14 -14.12 -3.75
CA THR A 129 3.83 -13.66 -4.95
C THR A 129 2.81 -13.14 -5.95
N ILE A 130 3.09 -11.98 -6.54
CA ILE A 130 2.39 -11.50 -7.73
C ILE A 130 3.38 -11.42 -8.89
N ASP A 131 2.88 -11.71 -10.09
CA ASP A 131 3.65 -11.59 -11.33
C ASP A 131 3.04 -10.54 -12.25
N VAL A 132 3.91 -9.69 -12.80
CA VAL A 132 3.54 -8.67 -13.79
C VAL A 132 4.35 -8.90 -15.07
N ALA A 133 3.76 -8.61 -16.23
CA ALA A 133 4.51 -8.64 -17.48
C ALA A 133 5.62 -7.58 -17.45
N ALA A 134 6.87 -7.99 -17.61
CA ALA A 134 8.00 -7.06 -17.51
C ALA A 134 8.12 -6.16 -18.73
N GLU A 135 7.84 -6.67 -19.93
CA GLU A 135 8.11 -5.91 -21.16
C GLU A 135 7.28 -4.62 -21.30
N PRO A 136 5.96 -4.58 -21.02
CA PRO A 136 5.24 -3.32 -21.04
C PRO A 136 5.83 -2.26 -20.10
N LEU A 137 6.28 -2.67 -18.90
CA LEU A 137 6.95 -1.79 -17.95
C LEU A 137 8.34 -1.37 -18.43
N ALA A 138 9.11 -2.28 -19.03
CA ALA A 138 10.42 -1.97 -19.58
C ALA A 138 10.34 -1.06 -20.82
N ALA A 139 9.29 -1.20 -21.63
CA ALA A 139 9.00 -0.30 -22.74
C ALA A 139 8.61 1.10 -22.23
N LEU A 140 7.75 1.17 -21.21
CA LEU A 140 7.39 2.42 -20.52
C LEU A 140 8.62 3.13 -19.97
N ALA A 141 9.46 2.39 -19.23
CA ALA A 141 10.71 2.87 -18.66
C ALA A 141 11.60 3.52 -19.73
N ARG A 142 11.83 2.81 -20.84
CA ARG A 142 12.62 3.32 -21.98
C ARG A 142 11.98 4.54 -22.65
N ALA A 143 10.66 4.58 -22.78
CA ALA A 143 9.96 5.65 -23.50
C ALA A 143 9.98 6.99 -22.75
N HIS A 144 10.15 6.97 -21.43
CA HIS A 144 10.09 8.16 -20.57
C HIS A 144 11.39 8.38 -19.76
N ASP A 145 12.49 7.73 -20.15
CA ASP A 145 13.79 7.81 -19.46
C ASP A 145 13.69 7.47 -17.96
N LEU A 146 12.83 6.52 -17.61
CA LEU A 146 12.64 6.02 -16.25
C LEU A 146 13.35 4.67 -16.05
N THR A 147 13.66 4.32 -14.80
CA THR A 147 14.10 2.97 -14.45
C THR A 147 12.93 2.08 -14.06
N LEU A 148 13.06 0.77 -14.26
CA LEU A 148 12.06 -0.19 -13.77
C LEU A 148 11.87 -0.10 -12.25
N ASN A 149 12.95 0.16 -11.49
CA ASN A 149 12.88 0.40 -10.05
C ASN A 149 12.00 1.61 -9.73
N THR A 150 12.17 2.74 -10.43
CA THR A 150 11.32 3.93 -10.26
C THR A 150 9.85 3.63 -10.54
N LEU A 151 9.55 2.84 -11.57
CA LEU A 151 8.16 2.46 -11.87
C LEU A 151 7.53 1.68 -10.71
N VAL A 152 8.26 0.72 -10.14
CA VAL A 152 7.75 -0.10 -9.02
C VAL A 152 7.66 0.71 -7.73
N GLN A 153 8.67 1.52 -7.41
CA GLN A 153 8.67 2.45 -6.28
C GLN A 153 7.52 3.46 -6.38
N GLY A 154 7.31 4.02 -7.56
CA GLY A 154 6.23 4.97 -7.80
C GLY A 154 4.86 4.33 -7.73
N ALA A 155 4.66 3.15 -8.31
CA ALA A 155 3.42 2.38 -8.16
C ALA A 155 3.15 2.07 -6.67
N TRP A 156 4.17 1.66 -5.93
CA TRP A 156 4.04 1.40 -4.49
C TRP A 156 3.68 2.66 -3.70
N GLY A 157 4.36 3.78 -3.94
CA GLY A 157 4.05 5.06 -3.30
C GLY A 157 2.63 5.55 -3.63
N LEU A 158 2.20 5.45 -4.90
CA LEU A 158 0.84 5.79 -5.29
C LEU A 158 -0.19 4.92 -4.57
N LEU A 159 0.05 3.62 -4.48
CA LEU A 159 -0.82 2.70 -3.74
C LEU A 159 -0.87 3.03 -2.25
N LEU A 160 0.27 3.30 -1.61
CA LEU A 160 0.33 3.76 -0.22
C LEU A 160 -0.46 5.06 -0.02
N GLY A 161 -0.36 6.00 -0.96
CA GLY A 161 -1.13 7.23 -0.95
C GLY A 161 -2.64 6.96 -0.95
N ARG A 162 -3.12 6.00 -1.74
CA ARG A 162 -4.52 5.57 -1.74
C ARG A 162 -4.93 4.87 -0.44
N LEU A 163 -4.10 3.98 0.08
CA LEU A 163 -4.39 3.24 1.31
C LEU A 163 -4.44 4.15 2.54
N THR A 164 -3.56 5.15 2.59
CA THR A 164 -3.44 6.08 3.73
C THR A 164 -4.25 7.37 3.56
N GLY A 165 -4.79 7.63 2.36
CA GLY A 165 -5.46 8.89 2.03
C GLY A 165 -4.52 10.09 1.97
N ARG A 166 -3.24 9.87 1.60
CA ARG A 166 -2.18 10.88 1.61
C ARG A 166 -1.60 11.12 0.21
N GLU A 167 -1.35 12.38 -0.08
CA GLU A 167 -0.66 12.85 -1.30
C GLU A 167 0.87 12.95 -1.14
N ASP A 168 1.36 12.82 0.09
CA ASP A 168 2.77 12.82 0.45
C ASP A 168 3.05 11.61 1.34
N VAL A 169 3.75 10.63 0.79
CA VAL A 169 4.04 9.35 1.44
C VAL A 169 5.52 9.03 1.45
N VAL A 170 5.95 8.27 2.45
CA VAL A 170 7.33 7.80 2.59
C VAL A 170 7.31 6.29 2.79
N PHE A 171 8.21 5.57 2.14
CA PHE A 171 8.45 4.14 2.42
C PHE A 171 9.94 3.87 2.41
N GLY A 172 10.36 2.75 3.00
CA GLY A 172 11.76 2.35 3.00
C GLY A 172 12.15 1.74 1.67
N THR A 173 13.38 1.98 1.23
CA THR A 173 14.04 1.15 0.23
C THR A 173 15.41 0.71 0.72
N THR A 174 15.87 -0.46 0.24
CA THR A 174 17.24 -0.94 0.50
C THR A 174 18.10 -0.66 -0.72
N VAL A 175 19.17 0.11 -0.52
CA VAL A 175 20.19 0.37 -1.54
C VAL A 175 21.44 -0.46 -1.24
N SER A 176 22.27 -0.72 -2.25
CA SER A 176 23.51 -1.49 -2.05
C SER A 176 24.54 -0.76 -1.17
N GLY A 177 24.50 0.58 -1.15
CA GLY A 177 25.51 1.43 -0.49
C GLY A 177 26.92 1.33 -1.09
N ARG A 178 27.08 0.62 -2.21
CA ARG A 178 28.36 0.42 -2.89
C ARG A 178 28.62 1.55 -3.87
N SER A 179 29.27 2.61 -3.40
CA SER A 179 29.64 3.77 -4.23
C SER A 179 30.64 3.40 -5.32
N SER A 180 30.35 3.79 -6.57
CA SER A 180 31.24 3.58 -7.72
C SER A 180 32.58 4.32 -7.63
N GLU A 181 32.69 5.31 -6.74
CA GLU A 181 33.93 6.01 -6.44
C GLU A 181 34.96 5.15 -5.70
N VAL A 182 34.51 4.05 -5.08
CA VAL A 182 35.39 3.13 -4.37
C VAL A 182 35.79 2.00 -5.30
N ASP A 183 37.03 2.07 -5.80
CA ASP A 183 37.60 1.01 -6.64
C ASP A 183 37.43 -0.38 -6.01
N GLY A 184 36.89 -1.33 -6.78
CA GLY A 184 36.71 -2.71 -6.36
C GLY A 184 35.57 -2.93 -5.35
N VAL A 185 34.74 -1.92 -5.04
CA VAL A 185 33.64 -2.05 -4.06
C VAL A 185 32.67 -3.18 -4.41
N GLY A 186 32.46 -3.47 -5.69
CA GLY A 186 31.55 -4.52 -6.14
C GLY A 186 31.95 -5.93 -5.70
N ALA A 187 33.25 -6.17 -5.43
CA ALA A 187 33.80 -7.45 -4.99
C ALA A 187 34.03 -7.52 -3.46
N MET A 188 33.89 -6.40 -2.73
CA MET A 188 34.15 -6.37 -1.30
C MET A 188 33.11 -7.15 -0.49
N ILE A 189 33.55 -7.82 0.57
CA ILE A 189 32.66 -8.43 1.56
C ILE A 189 32.54 -7.50 2.76
N GLY A 190 31.30 -7.12 3.12
CA GLY A 190 31.02 -6.15 4.18
C GLY A 190 29.53 -5.81 4.29
N LEU A 191 29.19 -4.93 5.23
CA LEU A 191 27.86 -4.33 5.34
C LEU A 191 27.83 -2.98 4.62
N PHE A 192 27.40 -2.97 3.36
CA PHE A 192 27.26 -1.73 2.60
C PHE A 192 25.79 -1.32 2.50
N ALA A 193 24.90 -2.30 2.43
CA ALA A 193 23.47 -2.06 2.27
C ALA A 193 22.94 -1.07 3.33
N ASN A 194 22.17 -0.10 2.85
CA ASN A 194 21.55 0.91 3.71
C ASN A 194 20.05 0.98 3.44
N THR A 195 19.28 1.32 4.46
CA THR A 195 17.84 1.55 4.34
C THR A 195 17.58 3.05 4.29
N LEU A 196 16.94 3.51 3.23
CA LEU A 196 16.69 4.93 2.97
C LEU A 196 15.19 5.20 2.78
N PRO A 197 14.70 6.37 3.20
CA PRO A 197 13.34 6.80 2.88
C PRO A 197 13.26 7.18 1.40
N VAL A 198 12.21 6.70 0.75
CA VAL A 198 11.75 7.17 -0.55
C VAL A 198 10.47 7.95 -0.31
N ARG A 199 10.49 9.25 -0.63
CA ARG A 199 9.34 10.14 -0.50
C ARG A 199 8.70 10.34 -1.86
N LEU A 200 7.40 10.06 -1.96
CA LEU A 200 6.62 10.35 -3.15
C LEU A 200 5.57 11.41 -2.83
N ARG A 201 5.64 12.53 -3.54
CA ARG A 201 4.64 13.59 -3.54
C ARG A 201 3.86 13.53 -4.84
N TRP A 202 2.54 13.39 -4.76
CA TRP A 202 1.69 13.26 -5.92
C TRP A 202 0.41 14.08 -5.79
N ARG A 203 -0.21 14.43 -6.91
CA ARG A 203 -1.49 15.13 -6.97
C ARG A 203 -2.53 14.33 -7.76
N PRO A 204 -3.83 14.39 -7.42
CA PRO A 204 -4.85 13.61 -8.12
C PRO A 204 -4.96 13.91 -9.61
N ASP A 205 -4.78 15.17 -10.02
CA ASP A 205 -4.98 15.65 -11.38
C ASP A 205 -3.73 15.59 -12.27
N GLN A 206 -2.54 15.38 -11.68
CA GLN A 206 -1.31 15.35 -12.46
C GLN A 206 -1.11 14.00 -13.19
N PRO A 207 -0.48 14.00 -14.38
CA PRO A 207 -0.09 12.78 -15.06
C PRO A 207 0.82 11.91 -14.19
N ALA A 208 0.60 10.59 -14.20
CA ALA A 208 1.38 9.67 -13.38
C ALA A 208 2.87 9.71 -13.73
N VAL A 209 3.21 9.79 -15.03
CA VAL A 209 4.59 9.91 -15.51
C VAL A 209 5.35 11.10 -14.91
N GLU A 210 4.68 12.23 -14.68
CA GLU A 210 5.31 13.40 -14.07
C GLU A 210 5.68 13.13 -12.60
N ALA A 211 4.81 12.42 -11.87
CA ALA A 211 5.10 12.00 -10.50
C ALA A 211 6.31 11.03 -10.46
N LEU A 212 6.38 10.09 -11.41
CA LEU A 212 7.47 9.12 -11.52
C LEU A 212 8.80 9.79 -11.91
N ALA A 213 8.77 10.76 -12.83
CA ALA A 213 9.94 11.52 -13.22
C ALA A 213 10.48 12.38 -12.06
N ALA A 214 9.59 13.03 -11.31
CA ALA A 214 9.96 13.79 -10.12
C ALA A 214 10.58 12.88 -9.03
N LEU A 215 9.99 11.70 -8.82
CA LEU A 215 10.54 10.70 -7.91
C LEU A 215 11.96 10.28 -8.32
N GLN A 216 12.18 9.98 -9.61
CA GLN A 216 13.51 9.59 -10.09
C GLN A 216 14.53 10.70 -9.93
N ALA A 217 14.17 11.94 -10.28
CA ALA A 217 15.05 13.09 -10.14
C ALA A 217 15.48 13.27 -8.67
N GLU A 218 14.54 13.20 -7.73
CA GLU A 218 14.84 13.30 -6.30
C GLU A 218 15.73 12.17 -5.79
N GLN A 219 15.51 10.92 -6.25
CA GLN A 219 16.39 9.79 -5.90
C GLN A 219 17.79 9.93 -6.51
N SER A 220 17.89 10.47 -7.73
CA SER A 220 19.17 10.73 -8.39
C SER A 220 19.97 11.79 -7.62
N ASP A 221 19.33 12.89 -7.21
CA ASP A 221 19.97 13.98 -6.45
C ASP A 221 20.46 13.51 -5.06
N LEU A 222 19.87 12.45 -4.52
CA LEU A 222 20.24 11.90 -3.21
C LEU A 222 21.30 10.78 -3.28
N THR A 223 21.68 10.33 -4.47
CA THR A 223 22.52 9.13 -4.65
C THR A 223 23.87 9.23 -3.93
N ASP A 224 24.53 10.39 -4.00
CA ASP A 224 25.82 10.61 -3.33
C ASP A 224 25.70 10.70 -1.79
N HIS A 225 24.47 10.87 -1.30
CA HIS A 225 24.13 10.99 0.12
C HIS A 225 23.52 9.71 0.70
N HIS A 226 23.46 8.61 -0.06
CA HIS A 226 22.91 7.32 0.37
C HIS A 226 23.69 6.64 1.51
N HIS A 227 24.83 7.20 1.94
CA HIS A 227 25.62 6.71 3.06
C HIS A 227 25.12 7.18 4.44
N VAL A 228 24.14 8.09 4.50
CA VAL A 228 23.55 8.55 5.78
C VAL A 228 22.59 7.48 6.32
N GLY A 229 22.80 7.04 7.57
CA GLY A 229 22.00 5.96 8.16
C GLY A 229 20.58 6.37 8.54
N LEU A 230 19.63 5.43 8.44
CA LEU A 230 18.20 5.68 8.71
C LEU A 230 17.92 6.36 10.06
N ALA A 231 18.61 5.96 11.13
CA ALA A 231 18.44 6.55 12.46
C ALA A 231 18.81 8.04 12.49
N GLU A 232 19.75 8.47 11.66
CA GLU A 232 20.08 9.89 11.48
C GLU A 232 19.02 10.60 10.66
N LEU A 233 18.53 9.99 9.59
CA LEU A 233 17.44 10.55 8.77
C LEU A 233 16.15 10.76 9.58
N GLN A 234 15.81 9.81 10.47
CA GLN A 234 14.71 9.95 11.44
C GLN A 234 14.89 11.17 12.35
N ARG A 235 16.11 11.37 12.89
CA ARG A 235 16.42 12.55 13.70
C ARG A 235 16.34 13.86 12.90
N LEU A 236 16.84 13.87 11.67
CA LEU A 236 16.77 15.04 10.78
C LEU A 236 15.32 15.43 10.45
N ALA A 237 14.45 14.43 10.27
CA ALA A 237 13.02 14.64 10.05
C ALA A 237 12.24 14.98 11.35
N GLY A 238 12.84 14.78 12.53
CA GLY A 238 12.16 14.99 13.81
C GLY A 238 11.09 13.96 14.13
N LEU A 239 11.17 12.76 13.55
CA LEU A 239 10.19 11.68 13.69
C LEU A 239 10.84 10.41 14.27
N PRO A 240 10.17 9.67 15.16
CA PRO A 240 10.71 8.42 15.73
C PRO A 240 10.75 7.29 14.68
N GLU A 241 9.88 7.36 13.67
CA GLU A 241 9.77 6.44 12.56
C GLU A 241 9.32 7.24 11.34
N LEU A 242 9.70 6.81 10.13
CA LEU A 242 9.30 7.46 8.87
C LEU A 242 8.30 6.63 8.09
N PHE A 243 8.39 5.31 8.20
CA PHE A 243 7.63 4.33 7.44
C PHE A 243 7.66 2.97 8.14
N ASP A 244 6.67 2.13 7.85
CA ASP A 244 6.60 0.73 8.30
C ASP A 244 6.55 -0.28 7.14
N THR A 245 6.80 0.17 5.91
CA THR A 245 6.88 -0.71 4.74
C THR A 245 8.21 -0.53 4.02
N LEU A 246 8.70 -1.62 3.45
CA LEU A 246 10.00 -1.67 2.77
C LEU A 246 9.84 -2.19 1.34
N LEU A 247 10.56 -1.60 0.40
CA LEU A 247 10.68 -2.10 -0.97
C LEU A 247 12.15 -2.38 -1.28
N VAL A 248 12.46 -3.63 -1.58
CA VAL A 248 13.78 -4.10 -1.98
C VAL A 248 13.74 -4.48 -3.44
N PHE A 249 14.59 -3.86 -4.26
CA PHE A 249 14.75 -4.22 -5.66
C PHE A 249 16.05 -5.02 -5.81
N GLU A 250 15.94 -6.32 -6.05
CA GLU A 250 17.10 -7.20 -6.16
C GLU A 250 17.75 -7.05 -7.54
N ASN A 251 18.79 -6.20 -7.60
CA ASN A 251 19.58 -5.94 -8.81
C ASN A 251 20.82 -6.85 -8.94
N TYR A 252 20.99 -7.85 -8.08
CA TYR A 252 22.16 -8.73 -8.13
C TYR A 252 21.87 -10.03 -8.89
N PRO A 253 22.84 -10.55 -9.64
CA PRO A 253 22.67 -11.75 -10.45
C PRO A 253 22.57 -13.00 -9.56
N VAL A 254 21.34 -13.44 -9.27
CA VAL A 254 21.10 -14.79 -8.69
C VAL A 254 20.95 -15.85 -9.79
N GLU A 255 20.82 -15.44 -11.06
CA GLU A 255 20.49 -16.33 -12.19
C GLU A 255 21.66 -17.08 -12.82
N ALA A 256 22.89 -16.98 -12.29
CA ALA A 256 23.92 -17.92 -12.70
C ALA A 256 23.67 -19.25 -11.99
N THR A 257 23.49 -20.33 -12.76
CA THR A 257 23.59 -21.70 -12.20
C THR A 257 24.86 -21.75 -11.37
N LEU A 258 24.71 -21.85 -10.04
CA LEU A 258 25.83 -21.88 -9.11
C LEU A 258 26.44 -23.28 -9.15
N THR A 259 27.25 -23.51 -10.19
CA THR A 259 28.08 -24.71 -10.33
C THR A 259 29.50 -24.38 -9.93
N ASP A 260 30.20 -25.38 -9.38
CA ASP A 260 31.64 -25.27 -9.25
C ASP A 260 32.29 -25.35 -10.65
N PRO A 261 33.47 -24.72 -10.87
CA PRO A 261 34.16 -24.77 -12.16
C PRO A 261 34.44 -26.17 -12.73
N ALA A 262 34.51 -27.21 -11.88
CA ALA A 262 34.72 -28.58 -12.31
C ALA A 262 33.41 -29.34 -12.63
N GLY A 263 32.24 -28.73 -12.38
CA GLY A 263 30.92 -29.33 -12.64
C GLY A 263 30.63 -30.55 -11.74
N THR A 264 31.25 -30.61 -10.57
CA THR A 264 31.10 -31.70 -9.59
C THR A 264 30.01 -31.43 -8.57
N ILE A 265 29.69 -30.17 -8.32
CA ILE A 265 28.66 -29.66 -7.42
C ILE A 265 27.74 -28.74 -8.20
N GLU A 266 26.46 -29.03 -8.10
CA GLU A 266 25.38 -28.18 -8.57
C GLU A 266 24.58 -27.68 -7.37
N VAL A 267 24.46 -26.36 -7.21
CA VAL A 267 23.53 -25.77 -6.24
C VAL A 267 22.14 -25.75 -6.88
N THR A 268 21.28 -26.67 -6.44
CA THR A 268 19.93 -26.82 -7.02
C THR A 268 18.89 -25.93 -6.35
N ASP A 269 19.19 -25.34 -5.19
CA ASP A 269 18.24 -24.54 -4.41
C ASP A 269 18.97 -23.66 -3.40
N VAL A 270 18.51 -22.41 -3.24
CA VAL A 270 19.03 -21.43 -2.28
C VAL A 270 17.86 -20.81 -1.54
N THR A 271 17.86 -20.92 -0.21
CA THR A 271 16.85 -20.29 0.65
C THR A 271 17.53 -19.33 1.63
N ALA A 272 17.23 -18.05 1.49
CA ALA A 272 17.65 -17.02 2.44
C ALA A 272 16.58 -16.84 3.52
N HIS A 273 17.00 -16.57 4.75
CA HIS A 273 16.10 -16.26 5.86
C HIS A 273 16.64 -15.03 6.59
N GLY A 274 15.92 -13.91 6.48
CA GLY A 274 16.12 -12.71 7.28
C GLY A 274 14.94 -12.49 8.22
N GLU A 275 15.18 -11.94 9.41
CA GLU A 275 14.09 -11.43 10.23
C GLU A 275 13.65 -10.06 9.66
N GLY A 276 12.52 -10.05 8.95
CA GLY A 276 11.88 -8.82 8.51
C GLY A 276 11.31 -8.07 9.72
N HIS A 277 11.71 -6.81 9.90
CA HIS A 277 11.25 -5.97 11.02
C HIS A 277 10.01 -5.13 10.65
N TYR A 278 9.65 -5.11 9.36
CA TYR A 278 8.53 -4.33 8.81
C TYR A 278 7.27 -5.20 8.70
N PRO A 279 6.08 -4.67 9.02
CA PRO A 279 4.80 -5.34 8.78
C PRO A 279 4.62 -5.87 7.35
N LEU A 280 5.17 -5.18 6.35
CA LEU A 280 5.12 -5.58 4.94
C LEU A 280 6.40 -5.14 4.22
N ALA A 281 7.04 -6.08 3.53
CA ALA A 281 8.16 -5.85 2.63
C ALA A 281 7.84 -6.38 1.24
N LEU A 282 8.22 -5.62 0.20
CA LEU A 282 8.10 -5.99 -1.19
C LEU A 282 9.50 -6.32 -1.71
N ILE A 283 9.73 -7.58 -2.09
CA ILE A 283 10.96 -8.03 -2.72
C ILE A 283 10.69 -8.17 -4.22
N VAL A 284 11.33 -7.32 -5.02
CA VAL A 284 11.14 -7.25 -6.47
C VAL A 284 12.28 -7.97 -7.15
N LEU A 285 11.94 -9.02 -7.91
CA LEU A 285 12.85 -9.82 -8.70
C LEU A 285 12.60 -9.53 -10.20
N PRO A 286 13.52 -8.82 -10.88
CA PRO A 286 13.43 -8.63 -12.31
C PRO A 286 13.70 -9.95 -13.06
N GLY A 287 13.01 -10.15 -14.19
CA GLY A 287 13.13 -11.31 -15.06
C GLY A 287 12.24 -11.15 -16.29
N GLU A 288 11.99 -12.24 -17.05
CA GLU A 288 10.99 -12.22 -18.15
C GLU A 288 9.60 -11.78 -17.65
N ARG A 289 9.29 -12.17 -16.41
CA ARG A 289 8.18 -11.63 -15.62
C ARG A 289 8.77 -10.90 -14.42
N LEU A 290 8.15 -9.79 -14.05
CA LEU A 290 8.49 -9.07 -12.83
C LEU A 290 7.78 -9.77 -11.68
N ALA A 291 8.52 -10.56 -10.90
CA ALA A 291 7.99 -11.21 -9.71
C ALA A 291 8.13 -10.27 -8.51
N ILE A 292 7.06 -10.10 -7.74
CA ILE A 292 7.04 -9.29 -6.53
C ILE A 292 6.57 -10.17 -5.38
N HIS A 293 7.47 -10.48 -4.45
CA HIS A 293 7.15 -11.19 -3.23
C HIS A 293 6.75 -10.19 -2.15
N LEU A 294 5.54 -10.33 -1.64
CA LEU A 294 5.06 -9.60 -0.49
C LEU A 294 5.32 -10.47 0.73
N GLU A 295 6.32 -10.11 1.52
CA GLU A 295 6.60 -10.72 2.82
C GLU A 295 5.93 -9.89 3.92
N TYR A 296 5.11 -10.51 4.76
CA TYR A 296 4.32 -9.78 5.75
C TYR A 296 4.16 -10.55 7.06
N ASP A 297 3.91 -9.79 8.13
CA ASP A 297 3.52 -10.36 9.42
C ASP A 297 2.01 -10.60 9.45
N SER A 298 1.59 -11.86 9.30
CA SER A 298 0.17 -12.26 9.34
C SER A 298 -0.52 -12.02 10.69
N ALA A 299 0.25 -11.72 11.74
CA ALA A 299 -0.32 -11.24 13.00
C ALA A 299 -0.69 -9.75 12.97
N ARG A 300 -0.15 -8.98 12.02
CA ARG A 300 -0.41 -7.54 11.83
C ARG A 300 -1.29 -7.27 10.61
N LEU A 301 -1.09 -7.99 9.53
CA LEU A 301 -1.81 -7.85 8.26
C LEU A 301 -2.50 -9.17 7.92
N ALA A 302 -3.83 -9.18 7.86
CA ALA A 302 -4.59 -10.37 7.48
C ALA A 302 -4.25 -10.81 6.04
N PRO A 303 -4.22 -12.12 5.74
CA PRO A 303 -3.91 -12.63 4.40
C PRO A 303 -4.77 -12.03 3.29
N GLU A 304 -6.07 -11.79 3.54
CA GLU A 304 -6.97 -11.16 2.59
C GLU A 304 -6.61 -9.69 2.34
N GLY A 305 -6.01 -9.02 3.34
CA GLY A 305 -5.46 -7.67 3.19
C GLY A 305 -4.22 -7.66 2.30
N ALA A 306 -3.30 -8.60 2.52
CA ALA A 306 -2.11 -8.75 1.69
C ALA A 306 -2.48 -9.09 0.23
N ASP A 307 -3.45 -9.98 0.00
CA ASP A 307 -3.94 -10.33 -1.33
C ASP A 307 -4.56 -9.13 -2.07
N ARG A 308 -5.36 -8.33 -1.36
CA ARG A 308 -5.88 -7.06 -1.90
C ARG A 308 -4.76 -6.09 -2.28
N ILE A 309 -3.76 -5.91 -1.42
CA ILE A 309 -2.61 -5.04 -1.71
C ILE A 309 -1.85 -5.54 -2.94
N GLY A 310 -1.56 -6.84 -3.02
CA GLY A 310 -0.88 -7.43 -4.17
C GLY A 310 -1.66 -7.29 -5.47
N THR A 311 -2.98 -7.54 -5.43
CA THR A 311 -3.86 -7.36 -6.60
C THR A 311 -3.92 -5.90 -7.05
N SER A 312 -4.08 -4.97 -6.10
CA SER A 312 -4.07 -3.53 -6.37
C SER A 312 -2.75 -3.05 -6.97
N LEU A 313 -1.61 -3.53 -6.46
CA LEU A 313 -0.30 -3.18 -7.00
C LEU A 313 -0.11 -3.68 -8.43
N ARG A 314 -0.48 -4.94 -8.69
CA ARG A 314 -0.46 -5.51 -10.05
C ARG A 314 -1.31 -4.68 -11.01
N HIS A 315 -2.52 -4.30 -10.60
CA HIS A 315 -3.42 -3.50 -11.44
C HIS A 315 -2.85 -2.11 -11.73
N LEU A 316 -2.29 -1.46 -10.71
CA LEU A 316 -1.66 -0.17 -10.86
C LEU A 316 -0.46 -0.22 -11.81
N LEU A 317 0.41 -1.24 -11.69
CA LEU A 317 1.53 -1.45 -12.61
C LEU A 317 1.05 -1.68 -14.05
N THR A 318 0.00 -2.48 -14.26
CA THR A 318 -0.60 -2.66 -15.58
C THR A 318 -1.16 -1.36 -16.14
N ALA A 319 -1.90 -0.59 -15.33
CA ALA A 319 -2.48 0.69 -15.75
C ALA A 319 -1.42 1.73 -16.11
N LEU A 320 -0.30 1.76 -15.37
CA LEU A 320 0.85 2.60 -15.68
C LEU A 320 1.48 2.21 -17.03
N ALA A 321 1.60 0.92 -17.31
CA ALA A 321 2.14 0.43 -18.58
C ALA A 321 1.22 0.69 -19.78
N GLU A 322 -0.10 0.77 -19.56
CA GLU A 322 -1.08 1.06 -20.61
C GLU A 322 -1.10 2.55 -21.01
N ASP A 323 -1.21 3.45 -20.03
CA ASP A 323 -1.21 4.90 -20.29
C ASP A 323 -0.69 5.67 -19.07
N PRO A 324 0.62 5.99 -19.03
CA PRO A 324 1.24 6.71 -17.92
C PRO A 324 0.90 8.21 -17.93
N THR A 325 0.24 8.72 -18.98
CA THR A 325 -0.15 10.13 -19.11
C THR A 325 -1.50 10.42 -18.43
N ARG A 326 -2.22 9.38 -18.02
CA ARG A 326 -3.47 9.53 -17.26
C ARG A 326 -3.21 10.24 -15.92
N PRO A 327 -4.16 11.06 -15.46
CA PRO A 327 -4.15 11.59 -14.11
C PRO A 327 -4.05 10.46 -13.09
N VAL A 328 -3.26 10.64 -12.03
CA VAL A 328 -3.11 9.65 -10.95
C VAL A 328 -4.47 9.24 -10.36
N SER A 329 -5.41 10.20 -10.25
CA SER A 329 -6.79 9.96 -9.77
C SER A 329 -7.53 8.89 -10.57
N HIS A 330 -7.22 8.75 -11.87
CA HIS A 330 -7.88 7.86 -12.82
C HIS A 330 -7.17 6.51 -12.99
N LEU A 331 -6.08 6.27 -12.27
CA LEU A 331 -5.47 4.94 -12.20
C LEU A 331 -6.26 4.09 -11.20
N ASP A 332 -7.02 3.12 -11.70
CA ASP A 332 -7.81 2.24 -10.86
C ASP A 332 -6.91 1.31 -10.06
N THR A 333 -7.00 1.41 -8.73
CA THR A 333 -6.28 0.51 -7.81
C THR A 333 -7.14 -0.64 -7.34
N HIS A 334 -8.43 -0.69 -7.70
CA HIS A 334 -9.34 -1.74 -7.22
C HIS A 334 -9.84 -2.61 -8.38
N PRO A 335 -9.65 -3.94 -8.33
CA PRO A 335 -10.25 -4.87 -9.30
C PRO A 335 -11.77 -4.73 -9.38
N ASP A 336 -12.45 -4.48 -8.25
CA ASP A 336 -13.91 -4.62 -8.15
C ASP A 336 -14.56 -3.38 -7.54
N ALA A 337 -15.06 -2.46 -8.39
CA ALA A 337 -15.97 -1.40 -7.96
C ALA A 337 -17.24 -1.94 -7.26
N ALA A 338 -17.55 -3.23 -7.42
CA ALA A 338 -18.68 -3.91 -6.80
C ALA A 338 -18.59 -4.03 -5.27
N VAL A 339 -17.40 -3.86 -4.66
CA VAL A 339 -17.23 -3.96 -3.19
C VAL A 339 -17.91 -2.80 -2.45
N LEU A 340 -18.16 -1.66 -3.12
CA LEU A 340 -18.78 -0.48 -2.52
C LEU A 340 -20.31 -0.45 -2.66
N THR A 341 -20.90 -1.41 -3.38
CA THR A 341 -22.34 -1.49 -3.56
C THR A 341 -22.94 -2.52 -2.62
N GLY A 342 -23.74 -2.06 -1.66
CA GLY A 342 -24.61 -2.94 -0.88
C GLY A 342 -25.65 -3.62 -1.78
N PRO A 343 -26.39 -4.62 -1.27
CA PRO A 343 -27.43 -5.27 -2.06
C PRO A 343 -28.47 -4.22 -2.50
N ASP A 344 -28.86 -4.27 -3.78
CA ASP A 344 -30.02 -3.53 -4.26
C ASP A 344 -31.25 -4.05 -3.50
N LEU A 345 -31.71 -3.26 -2.53
CA LEU A 345 -32.94 -3.56 -1.80
C LEU A 345 -34.12 -3.07 -2.65
N PRO A 346 -35.00 -3.98 -3.13
CA PRO A 346 -36.16 -3.56 -3.90
C PRO A 346 -37.09 -2.74 -3.00
N LEU A 347 -37.21 -1.44 -3.29
CA LEU A 347 -38.18 -0.56 -2.65
C LEU A 347 -39.48 -0.55 -3.46
N PRO A 348 -40.66 -0.57 -2.81
CA PRO A 348 -41.92 -0.45 -3.51
C PRO A 348 -42.00 0.92 -4.21
N PRO A 349 -42.59 0.99 -5.42
CA PRO A 349 -42.85 2.27 -6.09
C PRO A 349 -44.03 2.98 -5.41
N ALA A 350 -43.80 3.49 -4.21
CA ALA A 350 -44.79 4.14 -3.36
C ALA A 350 -44.25 5.49 -2.85
N THR A 351 -45.11 6.48 -2.80
CA THR A 351 -44.81 7.76 -2.15
C THR A 351 -44.93 7.63 -0.63
N LEU A 352 -44.38 8.59 0.12
CA LEU A 352 -44.58 8.62 1.58
C LEU A 352 -46.07 8.72 1.95
N ALA A 353 -46.88 9.43 1.13
CA ALA A 353 -48.33 9.51 1.33
C ALA A 353 -49.00 8.13 1.14
N ASP A 354 -48.62 7.37 0.11
CA ASP A 354 -49.13 6.02 -0.13
C ASP A 354 -48.80 5.07 1.03
N LEU A 355 -47.60 5.17 1.59
CA LEU A 355 -47.18 4.37 2.73
C LEU A 355 -47.98 4.69 4.00
N VAL A 356 -48.29 5.97 4.23
CA VAL A 356 -49.13 6.42 5.35
C VAL A 356 -50.58 5.97 5.15
N ASP A 357 -51.12 6.06 3.93
CA ASP A 357 -52.47 5.58 3.61
C ASP A 357 -52.60 4.06 3.77
N ALA A 358 -51.60 3.30 3.32
CA ALA A 358 -51.55 1.86 3.51
C ALA A 358 -51.43 1.45 5.00
N GLN A 359 -50.75 2.26 5.83
CA GLN A 359 -50.72 2.03 7.28
C GLN A 359 -52.06 2.39 7.93
N ALA A 360 -52.69 3.50 7.53
CA ALA A 360 -54.00 3.91 8.04
C ALA A 360 -55.12 2.93 7.67
N ALA A 361 -55.06 2.32 6.48
CA ALA A 361 -55.98 1.26 6.09
C ALA A 361 -55.83 -0.01 6.93
N ARG A 362 -54.61 -0.34 7.39
CA ARG A 362 -54.34 -1.54 8.21
C ARG A 362 -54.72 -1.33 9.68
N THR A 363 -54.41 -0.17 10.25
CA THR A 363 -54.60 0.11 11.68
C THR A 363 -55.16 1.52 11.89
N PRO A 364 -56.42 1.78 11.50
CA PRO A 364 -56.97 3.14 11.47
C PRO A 364 -57.04 3.80 12.85
N ASP A 365 -57.32 3.02 13.89
CA ASP A 365 -57.50 3.50 15.27
C ASP A 365 -56.22 3.47 16.11
N ALA A 366 -55.10 3.05 15.52
CA ALA A 366 -53.80 3.12 16.19
C ALA A 366 -53.32 4.57 16.26
N VAL A 367 -52.68 4.93 17.38
CA VAL A 367 -52.07 6.25 17.57
C VAL A 367 -50.93 6.43 16.56
N ALA A 368 -51.02 7.49 15.76
CA ALA A 368 -50.02 7.88 14.76
C ALA A 368 -49.12 9.01 15.27
N ILE A 369 -49.68 9.98 15.99
CA ILE A 369 -48.95 11.12 16.56
C ILE A 369 -49.29 11.26 18.03
N LEU A 370 -48.25 11.34 18.86
CA LEU A 370 -48.35 11.65 20.27
C LEU A 370 -47.43 12.84 20.58
N VAL A 371 -48.00 13.89 21.17
CA VAL A 371 -47.23 15.05 21.63
C VAL A 371 -47.12 15.00 23.15
N SER A 372 -45.93 14.69 23.66
CA SER A 372 -45.66 14.74 25.11
C SER A 372 -45.54 16.18 25.61
N ARG A 373 -46.66 16.80 25.96
CA ARG A 373 -46.75 18.01 26.80
C ARG A 373 -47.91 17.82 27.79
N ASP A 374 -47.89 18.53 28.92
CA ASP A 374 -48.95 18.51 29.93
C ASP A 374 -49.48 19.94 30.22
N PRO A 375 -50.79 20.23 30.02
CA PRO A 375 -51.73 19.41 29.26
C PRO A 375 -51.37 19.44 27.77
N GLY A 376 -51.32 18.27 27.15
CA GLY A 376 -51.05 18.09 25.72
C GLY A 376 -52.33 17.90 24.93
N PRO A 377 -52.32 18.15 23.60
CA PRO A 377 -53.44 17.82 22.74
C PRO A 377 -53.70 16.30 22.76
N GLU A 378 -54.93 15.91 22.44
CA GLU A 378 -55.27 14.49 22.31
C GLU A 378 -54.38 13.81 21.25
N PRO A 379 -53.99 12.53 21.47
CA PRO A 379 -53.24 11.78 20.47
C PRO A 379 -54.03 11.65 19.17
N LEU A 380 -53.34 11.74 18.03
CA LEU A 380 -53.97 11.63 16.72
C LEU A 380 -53.84 10.18 16.22
N THR A 381 -54.94 9.57 15.81
CA THR A 381 -54.95 8.25 15.16
C THR A 381 -54.51 8.34 13.70
N TYR A 382 -54.13 7.21 13.09
CA TYR A 382 -53.81 7.17 11.65
C TYR A 382 -54.99 7.64 10.78
N ARG A 383 -56.23 7.29 11.15
CA ARG A 383 -57.45 7.73 10.45
C ARG A 383 -57.57 9.25 10.45
N GLU A 384 -57.38 9.87 11.61
CA GLU A 384 -57.47 11.33 11.76
C GLU A 384 -56.30 12.04 11.08
N LEU A 385 -55.09 11.46 11.13
CA LEU A 385 -53.92 11.98 10.43
C LEU A 385 -54.13 12.04 8.93
N VAL A 386 -54.66 10.98 8.32
CA VAL A 386 -54.98 10.96 6.88
C VAL A 386 -56.05 12.00 6.55
N ALA A 387 -57.15 12.03 7.30
CA ALA A 387 -58.24 12.97 7.05
C ALA A 387 -57.78 14.43 7.16
N TRP A 388 -57.00 14.76 8.18
CA TRP A 388 -56.53 16.13 8.41
C TRP A 388 -55.46 16.53 7.39
N SER A 389 -54.50 15.67 7.09
CA SER A 389 -53.49 15.97 6.07
C SER A 389 -54.09 16.08 4.66
N GLN A 390 -55.10 15.27 4.32
CA GLN A 390 -55.86 15.43 3.07
C GLN A 390 -56.60 16.77 3.01
N ALA A 391 -57.25 17.15 4.11
CA ALA A 391 -57.92 18.44 4.22
C ALA A 391 -56.97 19.64 4.06
N VAL A 392 -55.70 19.50 4.45
CA VAL A 392 -54.65 20.50 4.16
C VAL A 392 -54.28 20.47 2.68
N ALA A 393 -54.06 19.29 2.11
CA ALA A 393 -53.72 19.12 0.68
C ALA A 393 -54.76 19.77 -0.24
N ASP A 394 -56.05 19.52 0.00
CA ASP A 394 -57.17 20.05 -0.80
C ASP A 394 -57.25 21.59 -0.78
N ARG A 395 -56.67 22.23 0.23
CA ARG A 395 -56.67 23.69 0.42
C ARG A 395 -55.38 24.36 -0.05
N LEU A 396 -54.34 23.60 -0.36
CA LEU A 396 -53.06 24.13 -0.82
C LEU A 396 -53.11 24.33 -2.34
N PRO A 397 -52.92 25.56 -2.86
CA PRO A 397 -52.82 25.82 -4.29
C PRO A 397 -51.41 25.51 -4.81
N ALA A 398 -50.91 24.30 -4.52
CA ALA A 398 -49.59 23.81 -4.89
C ALA A 398 -49.72 22.48 -5.62
N GLY A 399 -48.86 22.25 -6.61
CA GLY A 399 -48.79 21.01 -7.36
C GLY A 399 -47.39 20.41 -7.40
N PRO A 400 -47.20 19.32 -8.17
CA PRO A 400 -45.90 18.67 -8.33
C PRO A 400 -44.80 19.63 -8.78
N GLY A 401 -43.74 19.73 -7.99
CA GLY A 401 -42.58 20.60 -8.26
C GLY A 401 -42.65 21.99 -7.62
N ASP A 402 -43.79 22.38 -7.03
CA ASP A 402 -43.90 23.62 -6.29
C ASP A 402 -43.23 23.52 -4.91
N VAL A 403 -42.70 24.64 -4.43
CA VAL A 403 -42.06 24.74 -3.11
C VAL A 403 -43.03 25.38 -2.12
N VAL A 404 -43.44 24.63 -1.10
CA VAL A 404 -44.28 25.11 0.00
C VAL A 404 -43.42 25.34 1.24
N ALA A 405 -43.38 26.58 1.74
CA ALA A 405 -42.71 26.91 3.01
C ALA A 405 -43.64 26.59 4.19
N VAL A 406 -43.14 25.84 5.18
CA VAL A 406 -43.87 25.49 6.41
C VAL A 406 -43.18 26.15 7.61
N GLU A 407 -43.85 27.12 8.22
CA GLU A 407 -43.36 27.86 9.39
C GLU A 407 -44.27 27.56 10.59
N ILE A 408 -44.22 26.32 11.07
CA ILE A 408 -45.01 25.85 12.22
C ILE A 408 -44.02 25.31 13.27
N PRO A 409 -44.13 25.70 14.56
CA PRO A 409 -43.30 25.13 15.61
C PRO A 409 -43.58 23.64 15.78
N ARG A 410 -42.72 22.92 16.53
CA ARG A 410 -42.88 21.47 16.75
C ARG A 410 -44.23 21.15 17.42
N SER A 411 -45.16 20.62 16.64
CA SER A 411 -46.52 20.26 17.06
C SER A 411 -47.13 19.20 16.13
N THR A 412 -48.37 18.77 16.40
CA THR A 412 -49.14 17.88 15.52
C THR A 412 -49.38 18.51 14.15
N GLU A 413 -49.71 19.81 14.14
CA GLU A 413 -49.99 20.60 12.94
C GLU A 413 -48.79 20.63 11.98
N LEU A 414 -47.56 20.61 12.49
CA LEU A 414 -46.36 20.54 11.66
C LEU A 414 -46.33 19.25 10.83
N ILE A 415 -46.56 18.10 11.46
CA ILE A 415 -46.54 16.80 10.76
C ILE A 415 -47.72 16.69 9.78
N VAL A 416 -48.90 17.16 10.20
CA VAL A 416 -50.08 17.23 9.33
C VAL A 416 -49.82 18.13 8.11
N ALA A 417 -49.21 19.30 8.30
CA ALA A 417 -48.87 20.22 7.21
C ALA A 417 -47.85 19.61 6.25
N LEU A 418 -46.79 18.96 6.76
CA LEU A 418 -45.80 18.29 5.92
C LEU A 418 -46.43 17.15 5.10
N LEU A 419 -47.26 16.31 5.72
CA LEU A 419 -47.99 15.26 4.99
C LEU A 419 -49.01 15.84 4.00
N GLY A 420 -49.68 16.93 4.35
CA GLY A 420 -50.61 17.63 3.46
C GLY A 420 -49.90 18.17 2.21
N VAL A 421 -48.71 18.76 2.37
CA VAL A 421 -47.86 19.17 1.25
C VAL A 421 -47.48 17.97 0.38
N LEU A 422 -47.04 16.86 0.98
CA LEU A 422 -46.67 15.66 0.22
C LEU A 422 -47.85 15.03 -0.54
N ARG A 423 -49.07 15.17 -0.02
CA ARG A 423 -50.33 14.72 -0.65
C ARG A 423 -50.81 15.60 -1.80
N THR A 424 -50.27 16.81 -1.97
CA THR A 424 -50.57 17.63 -3.17
C THR A 424 -49.99 17.03 -4.45
N VAL A 425 -49.06 16.08 -4.32
CA VAL A 425 -48.54 15.27 -5.42
C VAL A 425 -49.48 14.06 -5.59
N PRO A 426 -50.16 13.90 -6.73
CA PRO A 426 -51.05 12.77 -6.94
C PRO A 426 -50.27 11.45 -6.85
N PRO A 427 -50.90 10.37 -6.34
CA PRO A 427 -50.29 9.05 -6.34
C PRO A 427 -49.90 8.69 -7.78
N THR A 428 -48.65 8.30 -7.95
CA THR A 428 -47.93 8.19 -9.23
C THR A 428 -48.84 7.82 -10.41
N SER A 429 -48.97 8.75 -11.37
CA SER A 429 -49.31 8.39 -12.74
C SER A 429 -48.35 7.29 -13.18
N ARG A 430 -48.90 6.16 -13.66
CA ARG A 430 -48.15 5.13 -14.38
C ARG A 430 -47.38 5.79 -15.54
N SER A 431 -46.13 6.16 -15.31
CA SER A 431 -45.24 6.66 -16.34
C SER A 431 -44.45 5.48 -16.87
N THR A 432 -45.00 4.85 -17.91
CA THR A 432 -44.25 4.18 -18.96
C THR A 432 -43.01 5.01 -19.33
N SER A 433 -41.89 4.32 -19.54
CA SER A 433 -40.64 4.91 -20.01
C SER A 433 -40.86 5.91 -21.13
N THR A 434 -40.41 7.14 -20.95
CA THR A 434 -40.04 8.00 -22.06
C THR A 434 -38.85 8.85 -21.65
N THR A 435 -37.72 8.50 -22.22
CA THR A 435 -36.47 9.26 -22.28
C THR A 435 -36.77 10.73 -22.58
N ARG A 436 -36.29 11.65 -21.75
CA ARG A 436 -36.30 13.10 -22.03
C ARG A 436 -34.86 13.58 -22.26
N PRO A 437 -34.58 14.35 -23.32
CA PRO A 437 -33.28 14.96 -23.51
C PRO A 437 -33.13 16.20 -22.61
N THR A 438 -31.89 16.44 -22.22
CA THR A 438 -31.40 17.60 -21.48
C THR A 438 -31.56 18.89 -22.28
N ALA A 439 -32.28 19.86 -21.72
CA ALA A 439 -32.19 21.26 -22.14
C ALA A 439 -32.27 22.15 -20.89
N ALA A 440 -31.17 22.86 -20.63
CA ALA A 440 -31.05 23.85 -19.57
C ALA A 440 -31.98 25.04 -19.83
N ARG A 441 -32.75 25.44 -18.82
CA ARG A 441 -33.41 26.75 -18.77
C ARG A 441 -33.17 27.40 -17.41
N SER A 442 -32.73 28.65 -17.50
CA SER A 442 -32.33 29.54 -16.41
C SER A 442 -33.49 29.90 -15.48
N CYS A 443 -33.22 29.86 -14.17
CA CYS A 443 -34.09 30.36 -13.12
C CYS A 443 -34.04 31.90 -13.02
N ALA A 444 -35.20 32.54 -12.87
CA ALA A 444 -35.36 33.85 -12.26
C ALA A 444 -36.53 33.75 -11.25
N PRO A 445 -36.42 34.30 -10.02
CA PRO A 445 -37.42 34.07 -8.98
C PRO A 445 -38.46 35.19 -8.92
N THR A 446 -39.73 34.84 -9.03
CA THR A 446 -40.84 35.75 -8.71
C THR A 446 -41.40 35.38 -7.33
N ARG A 447 -41.05 36.15 -6.30
CA ARG A 447 -41.58 36.00 -4.94
C ARG A 447 -43.00 36.56 -4.87
N ALA A 448 -43.99 35.72 -4.59
CA ALA A 448 -45.27 36.14 -4.04
C ALA A 448 -45.42 35.53 -2.63
N ARG A 449 -45.27 36.35 -1.59
CA ARG A 449 -45.61 35.97 -0.21
C ARG A 449 -47.11 36.15 -0.01
N ARG A 450 -47.82 35.10 0.37
CA ARG A 450 -49.11 35.20 1.07
C ARG A 450 -49.08 34.27 2.27
N ARG A 451 -49.38 34.83 3.44
CA ARG A 451 -49.51 34.12 4.72
C ARG A 451 -50.87 33.44 4.77
N PHE A 452 -50.90 32.19 5.24
CA PHE A 452 -52.08 31.50 5.75
C PHE A 452 -51.85 31.17 7.21
#